data_AF-A0A3C1JKV3-F1
#
_entry.id   AF-A0A3C1JKV3-F1
#
_cell.length_a   1.000
_cell.length_b   1.000
_cell.length_c   1.000
_cell.angle_alpha   90.00
_cell.angle_beta   90.00
_cell.angle_gamma   90.00
#
_symmetry.space_group_name_H-M   'P 1'
#
loop_
_entity.id
_entity.type
_entity.pdbx_description
1 polymer ?
#
loop_
_entity_poly.entity_id
_entity_poly.type
_entity_poly.pdbx_seq_one_letter_code
_entity_poly.pdbx_strand_id
1 'polypeptide(L)'
;MGKSLRPEATRGIGGPVTDPGTRTMNATSVRQEWRDVVERVYHGDHRVIVERSGIPVAAIVSVADLNRLLEIAARLASPVVGEHTTNAG
;
A
#
# COMPACT_ATOMS: atom_id res chain seq x y z
N MET A 1 40.49 33.51 3.95
CA MET A 1 39.39 32.77 4.60
C MET A 1 38.50 32.19 3.49
N GLY A 2 38.82 30.99 3.00
CA GLY A 2 38.25 30.44 1.77
C GLY A 2 36.84 29.87 1.99
N LYS A 3 35.91 30.20 1.08
CA LYS A 3 34.68 29.41 0.88
C LYS A 3 35.10 28.02 0.40
N SER A 4 34.90 27.00 1.23
CA SER A 4 35.07 25.60 0.81
C SER A 4 33.71 24.93 0.72
N LEU A 5 33.55 24.22 -0.39
CA LEU A 5 32.31 23.71 -0.97
C LEU A 5 31.63 22.70 -0.06
N ARG A 6 30.29 22.62 -0.17
CA ARG A 6 29.51 21.53 0.41
C ARG A 6 29.78 20.27 -0.41
N PRO A 7 30.03 19.10 0.19
CA PRO A 7 29.79 17.86 -0.51
C PRO A 7 28.32 17.52 -0.36
N GLU A 8 27.65 17.44 -1.50
CA GLU A 8 26.37 16.79 -1.67
C GLU A 8 26.39 15.39 -1.05
N ALA A 9 25.75 15.22 0.10
CA ALA A 9 25.39 13.90 0.60
C ALA A 9 24.34 13.32 -0.34
N THR A 10 24.80 12.42 -1.18
CA THR A 10 24.06 11.47 -2.01
C THR A 10 22.66 11.21 -1.47
N ARG A 11 21.65 11.71 -2.19
CA ARG A 11 20.24 11.37 -1.99
C ARG A 11 20.10 9.87 -2.21
N GLY A 12 20.20 9.11 -1.11
CA GLY A 12 19.84 7.71 -1.07
C GLY A 12 18.43 7.54 -1.61
N ILE A 13 18.30 6.66 -2.60
CA ILE A 13 17.04 6.26 -3.19
C ILE A 13 16.25 5.49 -2.14
N GLY A 14 15.02 5.96 -1.87
CA GLY A 14 14.12 5.43 -0.86
C GLY A 14 13.94 6.40 0.30
N GLY A 15 13.07 7.41 0.12
CA GLY A 15 12.45 8.06 1.29
C GLY A 15 11.78 7.00 2.17
N PRO A 16 11.48 7.29 3.45
CA PRO A 16 10.77 6.34 4.29
C PRO A 16 9.54 5.85 3.53
N VAL A 17 9.48 4.54 3.26
CA VAL A 17 8.21 3.91 2.96
C VAL A 17 7.43 4.08 4.24
N THR A 18 6.69 5.18 4.34
CA THR A 18 5.68 5.37 5.37
C THR A 18 4.64 4.32 5.04
N ASP A 19 4.81 3.11 5.58
CA ASP A 19 3.76 2.10 5.48
C ASP A 19 2.54 2.70 6.18
N PRO A 20 1.46 3.01 5.44
CA PRO A 20 0.29 3.61 6.02
C PRO A 20 -0.23 2.64 7.09
N GLY A 21 -0.36 3.12 8.33
CA GLY A 21 -0.91 2.30 9.41
C GLY A 21 -2.30 1.77 9.02
N THR A 22 -2.58 0.50 9.33
CA THR A 22 -3.92 -0.07 9.12
C THR A 22 -4.80 0.22 10.33
N ARG A 23 -5.92 0.90 10.12
CA ARG A 23 -6.93 1.17 11.14
C ARG A 23 -8.19 0.37 10.87
N THR A 24 -8.73 -0.29 11.89
CA THR A 24 -10.01 -0.98 11.79
C THR A 24 -11.14 -0.10 12.33
N MET A 25 -12.25 0.00 11.60
CA MET A 25 -13.40 0.84 11.96
C MET A 25 -14.72 0.15 11.65
N ASN A 26 -15.72 0.29 12.52
CA ASN A 26 -17.08 -0.14 12.22
C ASN A 26 -17.66 0.71 11.08
N ALA A 27 -18.45 0.10 10.20
CA ALA A 27 -19.12 0.77 9.08
C ALA A 27 -19.92 2.03 9.48
N THR A 28 -20.51 2.02 10.68
CA THR A 28 -21.23 3.18 11.22
C THR A 28 -20.29 4.36 11.49
N SER A 29 -19.13 4.09 12.10
CA SER A 29 -18.11 5.10 12.38
C SER A 29 -17.49 5.64 11.09
N VAL A 30 -17.21 4.77 10.12
CA VAL A 30 -16.70 5.17 8.80
C VAL A 30 -17.65 6.15 8.11
N ARG A 31 -18.98 5.90 8.19
CA ARG A 31 -19.98 6.82 7.64
C ARG A 31 -19.99 8.16 8.37
N GLN A 32 -19.86 8.17 9.69
CA GLN A 32 -19.85 9.40 10.50
C GLN A 32 -18.58 10.24 10.27
N GLU A 33 -17.43 9.58 10.11
CA GLU A 33 -16.11 10.21 9.94
C GLU A 33 -15.68 10.27 8.47
N TRP A 34 -16.61 10.15 7.51
CA TRP A 34 -16.30 9.87 6.10
C TRP A 34 -15.27 10.85 5.49
N ARG A 35 -15.44 12.16 5.74
CA ARG A 35 -14.54 13.18 5.21
C ARG A 35 -13.11 12.98 5.69
N ASP A 36 -12.93 12.76 6.99
CA ASP A 36 -11.61 12.58 7.59
C ASP A 36 -10.96 11.28 7.10
N VAL A 37 -11.75 10.20 7.03
CA VAL A 37 -11.30 8.90 6.50
C VAL A 37 -10.76 9.06 5.08
N VAL A 38 -11.49 9.73 4.19
CA VAL A 38 -11.06 9.91 2.80
C VAL A 38 -9.85 10.82 2.69
N GLU A 39 -9.80 11.94 3.40
CA GLU A 39 -8.65 12.87 3.39
C GLU A 39 -7.36 12.14 3.78
N ARG A 40 -7.43 11.36 4.84
CA ARG A 40 -6.31 10.61 5.39
C ARG A 40 -5.84 9.48 4.47
N VAL A 41 -6.77 8.76 3.86
CA VAL A 41 -6.47 7.73 2.86
C VAL A 41 -5.88 8.37 1.60
N TYR A 42 -6.37 9.55 1.20
CA TYR A 42 -5.87 10.28 0.04
C TYR A 42 -4.40 10.69 0.18
N HIS A 43 -4.01 11.20 1.35
CA HIS A 43 -2.60 11.54 1.63
C HIS A 43 -1.67 10.33 1.79
N GLY A 44 -2.22 9.12 1.77
CA GLY A 44 -1.45 7.89 1.96
C GLY A 44 -1.01 7.68 3.41
N ASP A 45 -1.65 8.36 4.36
CA ASP A 45 -1.28 8.26 5.77
C ASP A 45 -1.80 6.96 6.41
N HIS A 46 -2.92 6.40 5.91
CA HIS A 46 -3.53 5.19 6.48
C HIS A 46 -4.32 4.37 5.45
N ARG A 47 -4.55 3.10 5.80
CA ARG A 47 -5.54 2.20 5.18
C ARG A 47 -6.62 1.90 6.22
N VAL A 48 -7.88 1.79 5.80
CA VAL A 48 -8.99 1.50 6.72
C VAL A 48 -9.63 0.16 6.40
N ILE A 49 -9.67 -0.76 7.37
CA ILE A 49 -10.51 -1.95 7.33
C ILE A 49 -11.88 -1.59 7.88
N VAL A 50 -12.91 -1.82 7.09
CA VAL A 50 -14.31 -1.60 7.46
C VAL A 50 -14.89 -2.90 7.99
N GLU A 51 -15.46 -2.84 9.19
CA GLU A 51 -16.11 -3.98 9.83
C GLU A 51 -17.61 -3.81 9.98
N ARG A 52 -18.32 -4.93 9.96
CA ARG A 52 -19.72 -5.03 10.38
C ARG A 52 -19.83 -6.09 11.47
N SER A 53 -20.27 -5.69 12.66
CA SER A 53 -20.39 -6.58 13.82
C SER A 53 -19.09 -7.34 14.14
N GLY A 54 -17.93 -6.67 14.00
CA GLY A 54 -16.60 -7.26 14.24
C GLY A 54 -16.07 -8.15 13.10
N ILE A 55 -16.77 -8.23 11.97
CA ILE A 55 -16.33 -8.98 10.79
C ILE A 55 -15.79 -7.98 9.76
N PRO A 56 -14.53 -8.08 9.31
CA PRO A 56 -14.01 -7.32 8.18
C PRO A 56 -14.80 -7.58 6.90
N VAL A 57 -15.29 -6.53 6.25
CA VAL A 57 -16.14 -6.63 5.05
C VAL A 57 -15.63 -5.84 3.86
N ALA A 58 -14.83 -4.81 4.09
CA ALA A 58 -14.24 -3.99 3.03
C ALA A 58 -12.96 -3.31 3.51
N ALA A 59 -12.21 -2.72 2.58
CA ALA A 59 -11.11 -1.83 2.89
C ALA A 59 -11.23 -0.53 2.07
N ILE A 60 -10.80 0.58 2.65
CA ILE A 60 -10.64 1.87 1.99
C ILE A 60 -9.14 2.14 1.91
N VAL A 61 -8.64 2.29 0.69
CA VAL A 61 -7.22 2.48 0.38
C VAL A 61 -7.06 3.60 -0.63
N SER A 62 -5.86 4.15 -0.75
CA SER A 62 -5.56 5.16 -1.76
C SER A 62 -5.67 4.54 -3.16
N VAL A 63 -5.91 5.37 -4.17
CA VAL A 63 -5.93 4.91 -5.57
C VAL A 63 -4.57 4.32 -5.97
N ALA A 64 -3.47 4.89 -5.46
CA ALA A 64 -2.12 4.38 -5.69
C ALA A 64 -1.95 2.95 -5.14
N ASP A 65 -2.41 2.70 -3.91
CA ASP A 65 -2.37 1.38 -3.29
C ASP A 65 -3.26 0.38 -4.04
N LEU A 66 -4.47 0.79 -4.45
CA LEU A 66 -5.35 -0.07 -5.23
C LEU A 66 -4.68 -0.49 -6.56
N ASN A 67 -4.09 0.45 -7.30
CA ASN A 67 -3.39 0.15 -8.54
C ASN A 67 -2.22 -0.82 -8.31
N ARG A 68 -1.42 -0.60 -7.27
CA ARG A 68 -0.33 -1.51 -6.87
C ARG A 68 -0.83 -2.93 -6.59
N LEU A 69 -1.96 -3.06 -5.89
CA LEU A 69 -2.58 -4.35 -5.61
C LEU A 69 -3.05 -5.05 -6.89
N LEU A 70 -3.67 -4.31 -7.82
CA LEU A 70 -4.12 -4.84 -9.10
C LEU A 70 -2.97 -5.30 -9.99
N GLU A 71 -1.86 -4.55 -10.03
CA GLU A 71 -0.64 -4.94 -10.75
C GLU A 71 -0.03 -6.24 -10.20
N ILE A 72 0.02 -6.37 -8.86
CA ILE A 72 0.49 -7.58 -8.20
C ILE A 72 -0.42 -8.75 -8.54
N ALA A 73 -1.74 -8.57 -8.42
CA ALA A 73 -2.72 -9.60 -8.74
C ALA A 73 -2.59 -10.09 -10.20
N ALA A 74 -2.41 -9.18 -11.16
CA ALA A 74 -2.22 -9.53 -12.56
C ALA A 74 -0.95 -10.37 -12.79
N ARG A 75 0.16 -10.04 -12.10
CA ARG A 75 1.41 -10.81 -12.19
C ARG A 75 1.27 -12.20 -11.59
N LEU A 76 0.54 -12.34 -10.48
CA LEU A 76 0.32 -13.62 -9.81
C LEU A 76 -0.69 -14.51 -10.56
N ALA A 77 -1.59 -13.92 -11.33
CA ALA A 77 -2.55 -14.65 -12.17
C ALA A 77 -1.93 -15.22 -13.46
N SER A 78 -0.70 -14.83 -13.82
CA SER A 78 0.05 -15.53 -14.86
C SER A 78 0.45 -16.91 -14.32
N PRO A 79 0.10 -18.01 -15.00
CA PRO A 79 0.46 -19.34 -14.54
C PRO A 79 1.98 -19.40 -14.37
N VAL A 80 2.42 -19.79 -13.18
CA VAL A 80 3.78 -20.32 -13.01
C VAL A 80 3.83 -21.53 -13.92
N VAL A 81 4.42 -21.37 -15.11
CA VAL A 81 4.75 -22.48 -15.99
C VAL A 81 5.81 -23.26 -15.24
N GLY A 82 5.35 -24.23 -14.44
CA GLY A 82 6.20 -25.24 -13.86
C GLY A 82 6.76 -26.03 -15.02
N GLU A 83 8.01 -25.74 -15.38
CA GLU A 83 8.83 -26.64 -16.16
C GLU A 83 9.02 -27.91 -15.34
N HIS A 84 8.08 -28.85 -15.47
CA HIS A 84 8.35 -30.25 -15.22
C HIS A 84 9.23 -30.73 -16.38
N THR A 85 10.55 -30.49 -16.26
CA THR A 85 11.52 -31.28 -17.00
C THR A 85 11.48 -32.70 -16.43
N THR A 86 10.54 -33.49 -16.92
CA THR A 86 10.63 -34.94 -16.85
C THR A 86 11.83 -35.34 -17.71
N ASN A 87 13.00 -35.43 -17.08
CA ASN A 87 14.06 -36.27 -17.60
C ASN A 87 13.69 -37.71 -17.24
N ALA A 88 13.02 -38.38 -18.17
CA ALA A 88 12.94 -39.83 -18.22
C ALA A 88 13.34 -40.26 -19.64
N GLY A 89 14.51 -40.89 -19.76
CA GLY A 89 15.02 -41.45 -21.00
C GLY A 89 16.50 -41.20 -21.20
#